data_AF-A0A7Y5BU66-F1
#
_entry.id   AF-A0A7Y5BU66-F1
#
_cell.length_a   1.000
_cell.length_b   1.000
_cell.length_c   1.000
_cell.angle_alpha   90.00
_cell.angle_beta   90.00
_cell.angle_gamma   90.00
#
_symmetry.space_group_name_H-M   'P 1'
#
loop_
_entity.id
_entity.type
_entity.pdbx_description
1 polymer ?
#
loop_
_entity_poly.entity_id
_entity_poly.type
_entity_poly.pdbx_seq_one_letter_code
_entity_poly.pdbx_strand_id
1 'polypeptide(L)'
;MGRKDESLPAITFEADAVVAEILGDASRRQEELKLSPEERKLLIASRRKSEAKKEAARQKAQAQLANRMNVFLPQDLKAQITAQAEQLRVPVSQLVTFFLYEMSAQYARGEVEIDPYLRPSRSPRYDFNLLHPRDAERAQKLTPKNRKTRK
;
A
#
# COMPACT_ATOMS: atom_id res chain seq x y z
N MET A 1 -52.78 23.13 -25.07
CA MET A 1 -51.44 23.54 -25.53
C MET A 1 -50.49 23.55 -24.34
N GLY A 2 -49.76 22.47 -24.09
CA GLY A 2 -48.79 22.40 -23.00
C GLY A 2 -47.43 22.87 -23.49
N ARG A 3 -46.91 23.96 -22.90
CA ARG A 3 -45.49 24.32 -23.04
C ARG A 3 -44.72 23.45 -22.07
N LYS A 4 -43.83 22.60 -22.59
CA LYS A 4 -42.86 21.88 -21.77
C LYS A 4 -41.79 22.88 -21.36
N ASP A 5 -41.66 23.10 -20.07
CA ASP A 5 -40.50 23.78 -19.49
C ASP A 5 -39.28 22.88 -19.68
N GLU A 6 -38.48 23.20 -20.71
CA GLU A 6 -37.14 22.64 -20.89
C GLU A 6 -36.17 23.37 -19.94
N SER A 7 -36.13 22.94 -18.68
CA SER A 7 -35.03 23.30 -17.79
C SER A 7 -33.77 22.58 -18.26
N LEU A 8 -32.83 23.34 -18.82
CA LEU A 8 -31.51 22.81 -19.21
C LEU A 8 -30.78 22.24 -17.97
N PRO A 9 -30.14 21.07 -18.08
CA PRO A 9 -29.40 20.49 -16.96
C PRO A 9 -28.22 21.38 -16.60
N ALA A 10 -28.09 21.71 -15.31
CA ALA A 10 -26.94 22.43 -14.76
C ALA A 10 -25.67 21.60 -15.02
N ILE A 11 -24.81 22.10 -15.92
CA ILE A 11 -23.49 21.53 -16.14
C ILE A 11 -22.63 21.93 -14.95
N THR A 12 -22.49 21.04 -13.97
CA THR A 12 -21.47 21.17 -12.92
C THR A 12 -20.12 20.77 -13.51
N PHE A 13 -19.32 21.75 -13.90
CA PHE A 13 -17.93 21.51 -14.28
C PHE A 13 -17.14 21.13 -13.02
N GLU A 14 -16.46 19.99 -13.02
CA GLU A 14 -15.48 19.56 -11.99
C GLU A 14 -14.21 20.45 -11.98
N ALA A 15 -14.34 21.76 -12.21
CA ALA A 15 -13.26 22.72 -12.28
C ALA A 15 -12.78 23.18 -10.89
N ASP A 16 -13.43 22.75 -9.81
CA ASP A 16 -13.30 23.39 -8.49
C ASP A 16 -11.96 23.13 -7.78
N ALA A 17 -11.37 21.93 -7.89
CA ALA A 17 -10.18 21.58 -7.11
C ALA A 17 -8.90 22.28 -7.60
N VAL A 18 -8.68 22.29 -8.92
CA VAL A 18 -7.50 22.92 -9.54
C VAL A 18 -7.57 24.44 -9.41
N VAL A 19 -8.76 25.03 -9.58
CA VAL A 19 -8.96 26.47 -9.40
C VAL A 19 -8.77 26.87 -7.94
N ALA A 20 -9.26 26.07 -6.98
CA ALA A 20 -9.03 26.32 -5.56
C ALA A 20 -7.54 26.27 -5.19
N GLU A 21 -6.77 25.36 -5.78
CA GLU A 21 -5.32 25.28 -5.60
C GLU A 21 -4.62 26.55 -6.14
N ILE A 22 -4.97 26.98 -7.35
CA ILE A 22 -4.42 28.19 -7.98
C ILE A 22 -4.75 29.45 -7.16
N LEU A 23 -5.99 29.59 -6.71
CA LEU A 23 -6.42 30.72 -5.87
C LEU A 23 -5.75 30.71 -4.50
N GLY A 24 -5.54 29.52 -3.92
CA GLY A 24 -4.80 29.34 -2.68
C GLY A 24 -3.32 29.68 -2.80
N ASP A 25 -2.69 29.37 -3.93
CA ASP A 25 -1.31 29.77 -4.24
C ASP A 25 -1.20 31.28 -4.45
N ALA A 26 -2.14 31.90 -5.17
CA ALA A 26 -2.17 33.34 -5.40
C ALA A 26 -2.34 34.12 -4.08
N SER A 27 -3.24 33.68 -3.21
CA SER A 27 -3.49 34.30 -1.91
C SER A 27 -2.28 34.20 -0.98
N ARG A 28 -1.63 33.03 -0.91
CA ARG A 28 -0.38 32.84 -0.13
C ARG A 28 0.73 33.78 -0.60
N ARG A 29 0.91 33.95 -1.92
CA ARG A 29 1.91 34.88 -2.47
C ARG A 29 1.61 36.33 -2.08
N GLN A 30 0.34 36.73 -2.06
CA GLN A 30 -0.06 38.08 -1.62
C GLN A 30 0.18 38.30 -0.12
N GLU A 31 -0.05 37.31 0.72
CA GLU A 31 0.24 37.38 2.15
C GLU A 31 1.75 37.45 2.42
N GLU A 32 2.55 36.65 1.71
CA GLU A 32 4.01 36.72 1.78
C GLU A 32 4.55 38.08 1.34
N LEU A 33 3.86 38.76 0.41
CA LEU A 33 4.24 40.10 -0.02
C LEU A 33 4.09 41.15 1.10
N LYS A 34 3.21 40.91 2.07
CA LYS A 34 2.99 41.82 3.22
C LYS A 34 4.04 41.65 4.33
N LEU A 35 4.81 40.56 4.31
CA LEU A 35 5.84 40.27 5.31
C LEU A 35 7.07 41.15 5.16
N SER A 36 7.69 41.48 6.30
CA SER A 36 9.00 42.14 6.36
C SER A 36 10.09 41.29 5.67
N PRO A 37 11.15 41.91 5.11
CA PRO A 37 12.27 41.18 4.53
C PRO A 37 12.89 40.10 5.45
N GLU A 38 12.88 40.30 6.77
CA GLU A 38 13.38 39.32 7.75
C GLU A 38 12.43 38.14 7.93
N GLU A 39 11.13 38.39 8.01
CA GLU A 39 10.09 37.36 8.14
C GLU A 39 10.03 36.48 6.89
N ARG A 40 10.18 37.06 5.70
CA ARG A 40 10.30 36.29 4.45
C ARG A 40 11.50 35.36 4.45
N LYS A 41 12.66 35.81 4.95
CA LYS A 41 13.86 34.96 5.04
C LYS A 41 13.64 33.77 5.97
N LEU A 42 13.01 33.98 7.12
CA LEU A 42 12.69 32.90 8.07
C LEU A 42 11.68 31.91 7.48
N LEU A 43 10.65 32.41 6.78
CA LEU A 43 9.67 31.58 6.11
C LEU A 43 10.30 30.68 5.03
N ILE A 44 11.19 31.24 4.20
CA ILE A 44 11.94 30.50 3.18
C ILE A 44 12.84 29.45 3.83
N ALA A 45 13.54 29.79 4.92
CA ALA A 45 14.40 28.86 5.64
C ALA A 45 13.60 27.68 6.25
N SER A 46 12.42 27.97 6.82
CA SER A 46 11.51 26.96 7.36
C SER A 46 10.99 26.02 6.26
N ARG A 47 10.59 26.57 5.10
CA ARG A 47 10.17 25.76 3.94
C ARG A 47 11.28 24.83 3.46
N ARG A 48 12.48 25.36 3.24
CA ARG A 48 13.65 24.56 2.84
C ARG A 48 13.93 23.43 3.81
N LYS A 49 13.80 23.68 5.12
CA LYS A 49 13.97 22.65 6.16
C LYS A 49 12.88 21.57 6.09
N SER A 50 11.63 21.96 5.85
CA SER A 50 10.50 21.03 5.71
C SER A 50 10.60 20.18 4.45
N GLU A 51 11.00 20.78 3.33
CA GLU A 51 11.25 20.12 2.05
C GLU A 51 12.42 19.15 2.17
N ALA A 52 13.54 19.58 2.76
CA ALA A 52 14.69 18.71 3.01
C ALA A 52 14.34 17.49 3.87
N LYS A 53 13.48 17.65 4.89
CA LYS A 53 12.98 16.52 5.69
C LYS A 53 12.11 15.57 4.86
N LYS A 54 11.24 16.11 4.01
CA LYS A 54 10.36 15.31 3.13
C LYS A 54 11.19 14.56 2.07
N GLU A 55 12.18 15.23 1.49
CA GLU A 55 13.15 14.67 0.55
C GLU A 55 13.94 13.53 1.21
N ALA A 56 14.50 13.75 2.42
CA ALA A 56 15.24 12.74 3.17
C ALA A 56 14.36 11.53 3.52
N ALA A 57 13.10 11.75 3.91
CA ALA A 57 12.14 10.66 4.16
C ALA A 57 11.83 9.88 2.87
N ARG A 58 11.68 10.56 1.74
CA ARG A 58 11.46 9.95 0.43
C ARG A 58 12.67 9.15 -0.04
N GLN A 59 13.87 9.71 0.07
CA GLN A 59 15.13 9.04 -0.24
C GLN A 59 15.35 7.83 0.65
N LYS A 60 15.08 7.92 1.96
CA LYS A 60 15.12 6.80 2.89
C LYS A 60 14.11 5.71 2.51
N ALA A 61 12.89 6.09 2.13
CA ALA A 61 11.88 5.14 1.65
C ALA A 61 12.31 4.48 0.33
N GLN A 62 12.90 5.23 -0.60
CA GLN A 62 13.44 4.71 -1.88
C GLN A 62 14.62 3.75 -1.67
N ALA A 63 15.57 4.10 -0.81
CA ALA A 63 16.68 3.23 -0.44
C ALA A 63 16.19 1.93 0.23
N GLN A 64 15.12 2.01 1.03
CA GLN A 64 14.49 0.83 1.61
C GLN A 64 13.75 -0.03 0.58
N LEU A 65 13.22 0.54 -0.50
CA LEU A 65 12.51 -0.22 -1.53
C LEU A 65 13.39 -1.23 -2.25
N ALA A 66 14.67 -0.90 -2.49
CA ALA A 66 15.62 -1.81 -3.16
C ALA A 66 15.88 -3.11 -2.37
N ASN A 67 15.71 -3.08 -1.05
CA ASN A 67 15.97 -4.22 -0.17
C ASN A 67 14.68 -4.91 0.32
N ARG A 68 13.51 -4.54 -0.21
CA ARG A 68 12.23 -5.12 0.22
C ARG A 68 11.83 -6.30 -0.65
N MET A 69 11.52 -7.41 0.02
CA MET A 69 10.79 -8.52 -0.60
C MET A 69 9.28 -8.26 -0.49
N ASN A 70 8.58 -8.21 -1.62
CA ASN A 70 7.12 -8.14 -1.64
C ASN A 70 6.55 -9.55 -1.63
N VAL A 71 5.79 -9.88 -0.59
CA VAL A 71 5.15 -11.19 -0.42
C VAL A 71 3.64 -11.03 -0.56
N PHE A 72 3.03 -11.88 -1.40
CA PHE A 72 1.58 -11.97 -1.51
C PHE A 72 1.03 -12.90 -0.42
N LEU A 73 0.18 -12.35 0.45
CA LEU A 73 -0.51 -13.08 1.52
C LEU A 73 -1.97 -13.33 1.14
N PRO A 74 -2.57 -14.46 1.60
CA PRO A 74 -4.03 -14.62 1.56
C PRO A 74 -4.74 -13.47 2.28
N GLN A 75 -5.91 -13.08 1.77
CA GLN A 75 -6.71 -11.97 2.28
C GLN A 75 -7.06 -12.15 3.76
N ASP A 76 -7.48 -13.36 4.15
CA ASP A 76 -7.84 -13.67 5.53
C ASP A 76 -6.63 -13.52 6.47
N LEU A 77 -5.46 -14.02 6.06
CA LEU A 77 -4.22 -13.91 6.84
C LEU A 77 -3.77 -12.45 6.95
N LYS A 78 -3.87 -11.67 5.87
CA LYS A 78 -3.57 -10.23 5.87
C LYS A 78 -4.47 -9.49 6.85
N ALA A 79 -5.78 -9.77 6.84
CA ALA A 79 -6.74 -9.13 7.73
C ALA A 79 -6.43 -9.45 9.20
N GLN A 80 -6.13 -10.71 9.52
CA GLN A 80 -5.77 -11.15 10.86
C GLN A 80 -4.51 -10.44 11.38
N ILE A 81 -3.43 -10.43 10.60
CA ILE A 81 -2.17 -9.78 10.99
C ILE A 81 -2.37 -8.28 11.17
N THR A 82 -3.18 -7.64 10.31
CA THR A 82 -3.46 -6.20 10.41
C THR A 82 -4.20 -5.88 11.71
N ALA A 83 -5.25 -6.65 12.04
CA ALA A 83 -6.00 -6.47 13.28
C ALA A 83 -5.11 -6.69 14.52
N GLN A 84 -4.24 -7.70 14.51
CA GLN A 84 -3.29 -7.94 15.60
C GLN A 84 -2.30 -6.79 15.76
N ALA A 85 -1.76 -6.26 14.66
CA ALA A 85 -0.84 -5.13 14.68
C ALA A 85 -1.50 -3.86 15.24
N GLU A 86 -2.75 -3.61 14.85
CA GLU A 86 -3.56 -2.49 15.36
C GLU A 86 -3.80 -2.62 16.88
N GLN A 87 -4.18 -3.80 17.35
CA GLN A 87 -4.38 -4.07 18.78
C GLN A 87 -3.10 -3.84 19.59
N LEU A 88 -1.95 -4.28 19.06
CA LEU A 88 -0.64 -4.10 19.69
C LEU A 88 -0.05 -2.69 19.49
N ARG A 89 -0.70 -1.85 18.66
CA ARG A 89 -0.21 -0.51 18.27
C ARG A 89 1.20 -0.54 17.69
N VAL A 90 1.49 -1.54 16.86
CA VAL A 90 2.78 -1.68 16.15
C VAL A 90 2.59 -1.68 14.64
N PRO A 91 3.59 -1.26 13.85
CA PRO A 91 3.57 -1.43 12.41
C PRO A 91 3.42 -2.90 12.00
N VAL A 92 2.55 -3.19 11.02
CA VAL A 92 2.35 -4.53 10.44
C VAL A 92 3.67 -5.17 10.00
N SER A 93 4.58 -4.39 9.39
CA SER A 93 5.87 -4.89 8.95
C SER A 93 6.75 -5.39 10.11
N GLN A 94 6.69 -4.75 11.28
CA GLN A 94 7.45 -5.19 12.46
C GLN A 94 6.86 -6.48 13.03
N LEU A 95 5.53 -6.58 13.11
CA LEU A 95 4.86 -7.80 13.57
C LEU A 95 5.15 -8.99 12.64
N VAL A 96 5.06 -8.79 11.32
CA VAL A 96 5.41 -9.83 10.33
C VAL A 96 6.88 -10.24 10.48
N THR A 97 7.79 -9.28 10.64
CA THR A 97 9.21 -9.56 10.82
C THR A 97 9.44 -10.41 12.07
N PHE A 98 8.80 -10.07 13.18
CA PHE A 98 8.86 -10.84 14.42
C PHE A 98 8.38 -12.29 14.22
N PHE A 99 7.19 -12.50 13.63
CA PHE A 99 6.68 -13.84 13.35
C PHE A 99 7.63 -14.67 12.46
N LEU A 100 8.24 -14.04 11.45
CA LEU A 100 9.18 -14.72 10.56
C LEU A 100 10.48 -15.12 11.30
N TYR A 101 10.99 -14.30 12.21
CA TYR A 101 12.16 -14.67 13.03
C TYR A 101 11.85 -15.86 13.94
N GLU A 102 10.72 -15.81 14.65
CA GLU A 102 10.30 -16.90 15.55
C GLU A 102 10.10 -18.21 14.78
N MET A 103 9.36 -18.16 13.68
CA MET A 103 9.09 -19.33 12.83
C MET A 103 10.38 -19.87 12.20
N SER A 104 11.28 -19.01 11.73
CA SER A 104 12.58 -19.44 11.19
C SER A 104 13.44 -20.14 12.25
N ALA A 105 13.42 -19.65 13.49
CA ALA A 105 14.18 -20.25 14.57
C ALA A 105 13.61 -21.63 14.97
N GLN A 106 12.29 -21.75 15.05
CA GLN A 106 11.61 -23.03 15.30
C GLN A 106 11.89 -24.04 14.18
N TYR A 107 11.83 -23.60 12.92
CA TYR A 107 12.16 -24.46 11.78
C TYR A 107 13.62 -24.94 11.82
N ALA A 108 14.56 -24.06 12.13
CA ALA A 108 15.98 -24.43 12.25
C ALA A 108 16.25 -25.44 13.38
N ARG A 109 15.40 -25.47 14.42
CA ARG A 109 15.46 -26.46 15.51
C ARG A 109 14.72 -27.77 15.19
N GLY A 110 14.05 -27.87 14.04
CA GLY A 110 13.25 -29.04 13.67
C GLY A 110 11.91 -29.12 14.41
N GLU A 111 11.46 -28.03 15.03
CA GLU A 111 10.18 -27.98 15.77
C GLU A 111 8.98 -27.87 14.82
N VAL A 112 9.22 -27.50 13.57
CA VAL A 112 8.20 -27.42 12.53
C VAL A 112 8.65 -28.15 11.29
N GLU A 113 7.80 -29.08 10.85
CA GLU A 113 8.00 -29.85 9.63
C GLU A 113 7.19 -29.23 8.49
N ILE A 114 7.85 -28.96 7.36
CA ILE A 114 7.20 -28.37 6.18
C ILE A 114 6.86 -29.40 5.10
N ASP A 115 7.52 -30.56 5.13
CA ASP A 115 7.41 -31.62 4.13
C ASP A 115 5.97 -32.11 3.90
N PRO A 116 5.12 -32.29 4.94
CA PRO A 116 3.73 -32.67 4.77
C PRO A 116 2.91 -31.67 3.93
N TYR A 117 3.37 -30.43 3.81
CA TYR A 117 2.71 -29.35 3.08
C TYR A 117 3.25 -29.16 1.66
N LEU A 118 4.30 -29.87 1.26
CA LEU A 118 4.84 -29.82 -0.10
C LEU A 118 3.88 -30.50 -1.08
N ARG A 119 3.62 -29.84 -2.20
CA ARG A 119 2.79 -30.34 -3.30
C ARG A 119 3.53 -30.18 -4.61
N PRO A 120 3.50 -31.14 -5.55
CA PRO A 120 4.14 -30.99 -6.84
C PRO A 120 3.72 -29.69 -7.55
N SER A 121 4.71 -28.98 -8.09
CA SER A 121 4.49 -27.72 -8.79
C SER A 121 4.34 -27.94 -10.30
N ARG A 122 3.52 -27.06 -10.91
CA ARG A 122 3.38 -26.96 -12.38
C ARG A 122 4.27 -25.86 -12.98
N SER A 123 4.95 -25.09 -12.13
CA SER A 123 5.89 -24.06 -12.57
C SER A 123 7.18 -24.71 -13.08
N PRO A 124 7.73 -24.29 -14.23
CA PRO A 124 9.02 -24.80 -14.70
C PRO A 124 10.20 -24.37 -13.81
N ARG A 125 9.98 -23.44 -12.87
CA ARG A 125 11.03 -22.91 -11.99
C ARG A 125 11.18 -23.66 -10.66
N TYR A 126 10.12 -24.31 -10.18
CA TYR A 126 10.09 -24.89 -8.84
C TYR A 126 9.47 -26.28 -8.88
N ASP A 127 10.07 -27.23 -8.15
CA ASP A 127 9.59 -28.61 -8.06
C ASP A 127 8.34 -28.75 -7.19
N PHE A 128 8.22 -27.91 -6.15
CA PHE A 128 7.13 -27.96 -5.18
C PHE A 128 6.49 -26.60 -4.90
N ASN A 129 5.21 -26.63 -4.58
CA ASN A 129 4.49 -25.56 -3.91
C ASN A 129 4.33 -25.93 -2.43
N LEU A 130 4.44 -24.93 -1.55
CA LEU A 130 4.09 -25.09 -0.15
C LEU A 130 2.64 -24.69 0.07
N LEU A 131 1.81 -25.61 0.58
CA LEU A 131 0.38 -25.38 0.80
C LEU A 131 0.00 -25.64 2.27
N HIS A 132 -0.21 -24.55 3.00
CA HIS A 132 -0.73 -24.62 4.36
C HIS A 132 -2.25 -24.95 4.34
N PRO A 133 -2.79 -25.78 5.24
CA PRO A 133 -4.21 -26.18 5.24
C PRO A 133 -5.19 -25.02 5.38
N ARG A 134 -4.76 -23.93 6.00
CA ARG A 134 -5.54 -22.69 6.15
C ARG A 134 -5.48 -21.76 4.92
N ASP A 135 -4.61 -22.04 3.94
CA ASP A 135 -4.49 -21.23 2.71
C ASP A 135 -5.46 -21.73 1.63
N ALA A 136 -6.75 -21.42 1.82
CA ALA A 136 -7.80 -21.80 0.89
C ALA A 136 -7.61 -21.19 -0.50
N GLU A 137 -7.08 -19.96 -0.58
CA GLU A 137 -6.86 -19.26 -1.85
C GLU A 137 -5.82 -19.97 -2.73
N ARG A 138 -4.70 -20.40 -2.14
CA ARG A 138 -3.68 -21.15 -2.88
C ARG A 138 -4.15 -22.56 -3.20
N ALA A 139 -4.90 -23.19 -2.29
CA ALA A 139 -5.50 -24.50 -2.53
C ALA A 139 -6.41 -24.49 -3.76
N GLN A 140 -7.28 -23.48 -3.90
CA GLN A 140 -8.16 -23.32 -5.06
C GLN A 140 -7.38 -23.19 -6.37
N LYS A 141 -6.27 -22.44 -6.39
CA LYS A 141 -5.43 -22.24 -7.59
C LYS A 141 -4.73 -23.52 -8.05
N LEU A 142 -4.44 -24.43 -7.13
CA LEU A 142 -3.78 -25.70 -7.42
C LEU A 142 -4.75 -26.76 -7.97
N THR A 143 -6.05 -26.62 -7.71
CA THR A 143 -7.05 -27.54 -8.27
C THR A 143 -7.04 -27.50 -9.80
N PRO A 144 -7.02 -28.64 -10.50
CA PRO A 144 -7.16 -28.65 -11.95
C PRO A 144 -8.54 -28.08 -12.32
N LYS A 145 -8.56 -26.93 -13.00
CA LYS A 145 -9.76 -26.47 -13.70
C LYS A 145 -10.14 -27.57 -14.71
N ASN A 146 -11.27 -28.24 -14.49
CA ASN A 146 -11.86 -29.14 -15.49
C ASN A 146 -11.90 -28.39 -16.82
N ARG A 147 -11.01 -28.77 -17.75
CA ARG A 147 -11.07 -28.32 -19.14
C ARG A 147 -12.39 -28.85 -19.68
N LYS A 148 -13.40 -27.98 -19.79
CA LYS A 148 -14.61 -28.29 -20.54
C LYS A 148 -14.17 -28.78 -21.92
N THR A 149 -14.30 -30.08 -22.15
CA THR A 149 -14.26 -30.68 -23.49
C THR A 149 -15.30 -29.95 -24.33
N ARG A 150 -14.83 -29.13 -25.27
CA ARG A 150 -15.66 -28.72 -26.40
C ARG A 150 -15.92 -30.01 -27.19
N LYS A 151 -17.15 -30.52 -27.10
CA LYS A 151 -17.73 -31.41 -28.11
C LYS A 151 -18.13 -30.56 -29.30
#